data_AF-A0A963Q3C0-F1
#
_entry.id   AF-A0A963Q3C0-F1
#
_cell.length_a   1.000
_cell.length_b   1.000
_cell.length_c   1.000
_cell.angle_alpha   90.00
_cell.angle_beta   90.00
_cell.angle_gamma   90.00
#
_symmetry.space_group_name_H-M   'P 1'
#
loop_
_entity.id
_entity.type
_entity.pdbx_description
1 polymer ?
#
loop_
_entity_poly.entity_id
_entity_poly.type
_entity_poly.pdbx_seq_one_letter_code
_entity_poly.pdbx_strand_id
1 'polypeptide(L)'
;MPAGGLDERRLLALALRAMLAVAVLAALLVLWRFAWGPPRQDAAPSVRVARLSPGSFVWADAPTDVRYLPAGIRPTEAARLRLLVLRDQQGHVRAFYLPADSDGRATVPAGPHWASPGLACADFAPDFSTHDIACRQTAPGFPFAARHRWSLDGRNLTGAAADLQPAPGREVNGDFVLAPVQRPDLQ
;
A
#
# COMPACT_ATOMS: atom_id res chain seq x y z
N MET A 1 -28.79 -21.18 64.63
CA MET A 1 -28.04 -22.35 64.10
C MET A 1 -28.50 -22.59 62.66
N PRO A 2 -27.59 -23.01 61.76
CA PRO A 2 -27.26 -22.22 60.57
C PRO A 2 -27.93 -22.76 59.29
N ALA A 3 -28.91 -22.04 58.75
CA ALA A 3 -29.45 -22.30 57.41
C ALA A 3 -28.68 -21.55 56.29
N GLY A 4 -27.80 -20.60 56.64
CA GLY A 4 -27.09 -19.77 55.66
C GLY A 4 -25.94 -20.46 54.92
N GLY A 5 -25.36 -21.54 55.46
CA GLY A 5 -24.18 -22.16 54.89
C GLY A 5 -24.41 -23.01 53.62
N LEU A 6 -25.66 -23.43 53.35
CA LEU A 6 -26.01 -24.21 52.17
C LEU A 6 -26.32 -23.34 50.94
N ASP A 7 -26.97 -22.20 51.13
CA ASP A 7 -27.26 -21.24 50.05
C ASP A 7 -26.00 -20.50 49.59
N GLU A 8 -25.12 -20.13 50.52
CA GLU A 8 -23.83 -19.49 50.21
C GLU A 8 -22.91 -20.41 49.40
N ARG A 9 -22.85 -21.71 49.75
CA ARG A 9 -22.09 -22.72 48.99
C ARG A 9 -22.66 -22.94 47.58
N ARG A 10 -23.98 -22.89 47.43
CA ARG A 10 -24.64 -23.00 46.11
C ARG A 10 -24.34 -21.77 45.24
N LEU A 11 -24.43 -20.57 45.81
CA LEU A 11 -24.11 -19.32 45.11
C LEU A 11 -22.64 -19.28 44.68
N LEU A 12 -21.72 -19.68 45.56
CA LEU A 12 -20.28 -19.78 45.24
C LEU A 12 -20.02 -20.80 44.13
N ALA A 13 -20.66 -21.97 44.17
CA ALA A 13 -20.51 -22.98 43.12
C ALA A 13 -21.06 -22.50 41.77
N LEU A 14 -22.15 -21.74 41.77
CA LEU A 14 -22.76 -21.18 40.57
C LEU A 14 -21.88 -20.07 39.97
N ALA A 15 -21.34 -19.18 40.81
CA ALA A 15 -20.40 -18.16 40.40
C ALA A 15 -19.11 -18.75 39.83
N LEU A 16 -18.58 -19.81 40.45
CA LEU A 16 -17.39 -20.51 39.96
C LEU A 16 -17.63 -21.14 38.58
N ARG A 17 -18.79 -21.79 38.39
CA ARG A 17 -19.19 -22.38 37.09
C ARG A 17 -19.36 -21.32 36.01
N ALA A 18 -19.96 -20.17 36.35
CA ALA A 18 -20.11 -19.06 35.42
C ALA A 18 -18.74 -18.50 35.00
N MET A 19 -17.84 -18.27 35.95
CA MET A 19 -16.48 -17.81 35.66
C MET A 19 -15.71 -18.80 34.80
N LEU A 20 -15.84 -20.09 35.08
CA LEU A 20 -15.16 -21.14 34.31
C LEU A 20 -15.73 -21.26 32.89
N ALA A 21 -17.04 -21.14 32.72
CA ALA A 21 -17.68 -21.08 31.41
C ALA A 21 -17.19 -19.87 30.60
N VAL A 22 -17.10 -18.68 31.22
CA VAL A 22 -16.57 -17.47 30.58
C VAL A 22 -15.10 -17.65 30.20
N ALA A 23 -14.29 -18.24 31.08
CA ALA A 23 -12.88 -18.50 30.81
C ALA A 23 -12.69 -19.46 29.62
N VAL A 24 -13.48 -20.53 29.56
CA VAL A 24 -13.48 -21.48 28.43
C VAL A 24 -13.92 -20.78 27.14
N LEU A 25 -14.96 -19.95 27.19
CA LEU A 25 -15.45 -19.21 26.03
C LEU A 25 -14.40 -18.21 25.51
N ALA A 26 -13.72 -17.51 26.41
CA ALA A 26 -12.63 -16.59 26.08
C ALA A 26 -11.44 -17.33 25.47
N ALA A 27 -11.05 -18.48 26.04
CA ALA A 27 -9.98 -19.31 25.49
C ALA A 27 -10.33 -19.82 24.09
N LEU A 28 -11.57 -20.28 23.86
CA LEU A 28 -12.04 -20.69 22.54
C LEU A 28 -12.04 -19.53 21.53
N LEU A 29 -12.44 -18.33 21.93
CA LEU A 29 -12.38 -17.13 21.07
C LEU A 29 -10.94 -16.78 20.67
N VAL A 30 -9.99 -16.86 21.60
CA VAL A 30 -8.58 -16.62 21.32
C VAL A 30 -8.03 -17.70 20.38
N LEU A 31 -8.32 -18.97 20.65
CA LEU A 31 -7.91 -20.09 19.81
C LEU A 31 -8.50 -19.97 18.40
N TRP A 32 -9.76 -19.53 18.30
CA TRP A 32 -10.44 -19.28 17.03
C TRP A 32 -9.80 -18.13 16.26
N ARG A 33 -9.49 -17.01 16.93
CA ARG A 33 -8.81 -15.89 16.30
C ARG A 33 -7.40 -16.27 15.81
N PHE A 34 -6.73 -17.17 16.51
CA PHE A 34 -5.39 -17.64 16.17
C PHE A 34 -5.41 -18.64 15.01
N ALA A 35 -6.34 -19.59 15.02
CA ALA A 35 -6.43 -20.64 14.00
C ALA A 35 -7.02 -20.16 12.67
N TRP A 36 -7.99 -19.21 12.70
CA TRP A 36 -8.62 -18.70 11.47
C TRP A 36 -8.02 -17.39 10.96
N GLY A 37 -7.15 -16.75 11.74
CA GLY A 37 -6.50 -15.49 11.37
C GLY A 37 -7.50 -14.33 11.18
N PRO A 38 -7.02 -13.10 10.91
CA PRO A 38 -7.90 -12.05 10.43
C PRO A 38 -8.55 -12.51 9.11
N PRO A 39 -9.83 -12.18 8.85
CA PRO A 39 -10.46 -12.50 7.58
C PRO A 39 -9.58 -11.94 6.46
N ARG A 40 -9.21 -12.80 5.49
CA ARG A 40 -8.56 -12.34 4.26
C ARG A 40 -9.42 -11.21 3.71
N GLN A 41 -8.84 -10.00 3.62
CA GLN A 41 -9.49 -8.92 2.90
C GLN A 41 -9.51 -9.32 1.43
N ASP A 42 -10.61 -9.94 1.00
CA ASP A 42 -10.87 -10.28 -0.40
C ASP A 42 -11.18 -9.03 -1.25
N ALA A 43 -11.26 -7.85 -0.61
CA ALA A 43 -11.37 -6.58 -1.30
C ALA A 43 -10.05 -6.23 -2.00
N ALA A 44 -10.16 -5.80 -3.26
CA ALA A 44 -9.02 -5.32 -4.00
C ALA A 44 -8.35 -4.12 -3.29
N PRO A 45 -7.00 -4.06 -3.25
CA PRO A 45 -6.29 -2.92 -2.69
C PRO A 45 -6.75 -1.62 -3.33
N SER A 46 -6.95 -0.58 -2.51
CA SER A 46 -7.45 0.70 -2.99
C SER A 46 -6.85 1.88 -2.24
N VAL A 47 -6.85 3.03 -2.89
CA VAL A 47 -6.38 4.30 -2.33
C VAL A 47 -7.52 5.32 -2.38
N ARG A 48 -7.82 5.97 -1.25
CA ARG A 48 -8.88 7.00 -1.19
C ARG A 48 -8.49 8.22 -2.03
N VAL A 49 -9.21 8.48 -3.12
CA VAL A 49 -8.98 9.61 -4.04
C VAL A 49 -10.12 10.61 -4.09
N ALA A 50 -11.18 10.40 -3.32
CA ALA A 50 -12.34 11.30 -3.24
C ALA A 50 -11.98 12.73 -2.82
N ARG A 51 -10.90 12.88 -2.03
CA ARG A 51 -10.38 14.19 -1.57
C ARG A 51 -9.24 14.71 -2.45
N LEU A 52 -8.85 13.96 -3.48
CA LEU A 52 -7.79 14.35 -4.39
C LEU A 52 -8.36 15.31 -5.43
N SER A 53 -8.03 16.59 -5.30
CA SER A 53 -8.47 17.64 -6.22
C SER A 53 -7.82 17.47 -7.60
N PRO A 54 -8.40 17.99 -8.69
CA PRO A 54 -7.73 18.04 -9.99
C PRO A 54 -6.36 18.74 -9.89
N GLY A 55 -5.34 18.21 -10.55
CA GLY A 55 -3.98 18.74 -10.44
C GLY A 55 -3.33 18.49 -9.07
N SER A 56 -3.66 17.36 -8.42
CA SER A 56 -3.03 16.95 -7.16
C SER A 56 -2.67 15.47 -7.14
N PHE A 57 -1.83 15.07 -6.19
CA PHE A 57 -1.35 13.70 -6.07
C PHE A 57 -1.24 13.27 -4.61
N VAL A 58 -1.14 11.95 -4.42
CA VAL A 58 -0.92 11.33 -3.12
C VAL A 58 0.02 10.14 -3.27
N TRP A 59 0.82 9.89 -2.24
CA TRP A 59 1.63 8.69 -2.10
C TRP A 59 0.92 7.67 -1.22
N ALA A 60 0.97 6.41 -1.64
CA ALA A 60 0.46 5.28 -0.89
C ALA A 60 1.47 4.12 -0.90
N ASP A 61 1.29 3.16 0.01
CA ASP A 61 2.04 1.92 -0.02
C ASP A 61 1.61 1.06 -1.21
N ALA A 62 2.56 0.38 -1.84
CA ALA A 62 2.23 -0.64 -2.82
C ALA A 62 1.57 -1.85 -2.14
N PRO A 63 0.65 -2.56 -2.83
CA PRO A 63 0.08 -3.78 -2.29
C PRO A 63 1.16 -4.86 -2.18
N THR A 64 1.04 -5.72 -1.16
CA THR A 64 1.94 -6.86 -0.97
C THR A 64 1.45 -8.14 -1.66
N ASP A 65 0.20 -8.14 -2.12
CA ASP A 65 -0.39 -9.25 -2.85
C ASP A 65 0.11 -9.27 -4.30
N VAL A 66 0.74 -10.39 -4.67
CA VAL A 66 1.34 -10.65 -5.99
C VAL A 66 0.39 -10.45 -7.15
N ARG A 67 -0.92 -10.65 -6.95
CA ARG A 67 -1.94 -10.47 -7.99
C ARG A 67 -2.01 -9.04 -8.52
N TYR A 68 -1.61 -8.06 -7.70
CA TYR A 68 -1.64 -6.64 -8.06
C TYR A 68 -0.25 -6.10 -8.41
N LEU A 69 0.79 -6.94 -8.37
CA LEU A 69 2.15 -6.53 -8.69
C LEU A 69 2.47 -6.84 -10.15
N PRO A 70 3.16 -5.94 -10.88
CA PRO A 70 3.62 -6.21 -12.24
C PRO A 70 4.48 -7.47 -12.31
N ALA A 71 4.42 -8.22 -13.42
CA ALA A 71 5.15 -9.47 -13.60
C ALA A 71 6.65 -9.33 -13.26
N GLY A 72 7.23 -10.39 -12.68
CA GLY A 72 8.64 -10.41 -12.27
C GLY A 72 8.95 -9.82 -10.90
N ILE A 73 8.01 -9.09 -10.28
CA ILE A 73 8.19 -8.57 -8.91
C ILE A 73 7.86 -9.65 -7.88
N ARG A 74 8.78 -9.89 -6.94
CA ARG A 74 8.56 -10.80 -5.82
C ARG A 74 7.78 -10.09 -4.69
N PRO A 75 6.95 -10.81 -3.90
CA PRO A 75 6.24 -10.20 -2.77
C PRO A 75 7.16 -9.51 -1.76
N THR A 76 8.38 -10.02 -1.55
CA THR A 76 9.39 -9.41 -0.68
C THR A 76 9.96 -8.10 -1.23
N GLU A 77 9.91 -7.89 -2.55
CA GLU A 77 10.33 -6.66 -3.22
C GLU A 77 9.21 -5.61 -3.24
N ALA A 78 7.95 -6.03 -3.06
CA ALA A 78 6.79 -5.13 -3.01
C ALA A 78 6.90 -4.08 -1.89
N ALA A 79 7.52 -4.45 -0.76
CA ALA A 79 7.78 -3.52 0.35
C ALA A 79 8.74 -2.38 -0.02
N ARG A 80 9.48 -2.52 -1.12
CA ARG A 80 10.36 -1.48 -1.68
C ARG A 80 9.70 -0.73 -2.83
N LEU A 81 8.38 -0.85 -2.98
CA LEU A 81 7.61 -0.11 -3.95
C LEU A 81 6.68 0.87 -3.26
N ARG A 82 6.53 2.03 -3.87
CA ARG A 82 5.54 3.05 -3.50
C ARG A 82 4.60 3.28 -4.67
N LEU A 83 3.37 3.63 -4.34
CA LEU A 83 2.33 3.93 -5.31
C LEU A 83 2.14 5.44 -5.36
N LEU A 84 2.43 6.04 -6.51
CA LEU A 84 2.06 7.42 -6.80
C LEU A 84 0.70 7.42 -7.45
N VAL A 85 -0.29 8.07 -6.84
CA VAL A 85 -1.62 8.27 -7.43
C VAL A 85 -1.82 9.75 -7.70
N LEU A 86 -2.12 10.12 -8.94
CA LEU A 86 -2.34 11.51 -9.34
C LEU A 86 -3.69 11.67 -10.02
N ARG A 87 -4.29 12.85 -9.84
CA ARG A 87 -5.46 13.30 -10.60
C ARG A 87 -5.01 14.44 -11.52
N ASP A 88 -5.14 14.24 -12.82
CA ASP A 88 -4.80 15.29 -13.79
C ASP A 88 -5.81 16.47 -13.73
N GLN A 89 -5.57 17.51 -14.52
CA GLN A 89 -6.42 18.70 -14.53
C GLN A 89 -7.81 18.41 -15.12
N GLN A 90 -7.93 17.38 -15.95
CA GLN A 90 -9.17 16.89 -16.56
C GLN A 90 -9.96 15.99 -15.59
N GLY A 91 -9.37 15.65 -14.44
CA GLY A 91 -10.00 14.84 -13.40
C GLY A 91 -9.74 13.33 -13.52
N HIS A 92 -8.93 12.87 -14.47
CA HIS A 92 -8.59 11.46 -14.60
C HIS A 92 -7.56 11.05 -13.54
N VAL A 93 -7.82 9.91 -12.89
CA VAL A 93 -6.94 9.34 -11.89
C VAL A 93 -6.03 8.29 -12.54
N ARG A 94 -4.73 8.41 -12.28
CA ARG A 94 -3.69 7.51 -12.76
C ARG A 94 -2.79 7.12 -11.61
N ALA A 95 -2.17 5.95 -11.70
CA ALA A 95 -1.26 5.48 -10.69
C ALA A 95 -0.02 4.81 -11.29
N PHE A 96 1.11 4.93 -10.59
CA PHE A 96 2.40 4.40 -11.00
C PHE A 96 3.12 3.74 -9.83
N TYR A 97 3.79 2.61 -10.09
CA TYR A 97 4.73 2.01 -9.17
C TYR A 97 6.09 2.67 -9.31
N LEU A 98 6.69 3.04 -8.18
CA LEU A 98 8.05 3.54 -8.10
C LEU A 98 8.86 2.76 -7.08
N PRO A 99 10.15 2.50 -7.35
CA PRO A 99 11.04 1.94 -6.36
C PRO A 99 11.24 2.93 -5.22
N ALA A 100 11.44 2.42 -4.02
CA ALA A 100 11.69 3.20 -2.82
C ALA A 100 12.93 2.72 -2.08
N ASP A 101 13.55 3.64 -1.35
CA ASP A 101 14.65 3.35 -0.45
C ASP A 101 14.17 2.64 0.83
N SER A 102 15.10 2.30 1.72
CA SER A 102 14.79 1.66 3.01
C SER A 102 13.91 2.50 3.93
N ASP A 103 13.85 3.82 3.72
CA ASP A 103 13.05 4.75 4.49
C ASP A 103 11.66 4.98 3.85
N GLY A 104 11.35 4.29 2.75
CA GLY A 104 10.10 4.40 2.01
C GLY A 104 9.99 5.63 1.11
N ARG A 105 11.10 6.33 0.85
CA ARG A 105 11.14 7.47 -0.08
C ARG A 105 11.26 6.97 -1.51
N ALA A 106 10.50 7.55 -2.42
CA ALA A 106 10.60 7.23 -3.84
C ALA A 106 12.01 7.53 -4.37
N THR A 107 12.50 6.62 -5.21
CA THR A 107 13.82 6.69 -5.84
C THR A 107 13.65 6.78 -7.35
N VAL A 108 14.63 7.38 -8.01
CA VAL A 108 14.73 7.28 -9.47
C VAL A 108 15.08 5.83 -9.82
N PRO A 109 14.38 5.17 -10.76
CA PRO A 109 14.75 3.84 -11.22
C PRO A 109 16.19 3.81 -11.76
N ALA A 110 17.02 2.90 -11.24
CA ALA A 110 18.39 2.71 -11.70
C ALA A 110 18.48 1.69 -12.84
N GLY A 111 18.86 2.16 -14.02
CA GLY A 111 19.09 1.31 -15.20
C GLY A 111 17.80 0.94 -15.94
N PRO A 112 17.84 -0.09 -16.80
CA PRO A 112 16.72 -0.42 -17.71
C PRO A 112 15.52 -1.06 -17.01
N HIS A 113 15.67 -1.52 -15.76
CA HIS A 113 14.59 -2.16 -15.00
C HIS A 113 13.93 -1.13 -14.06
N TRP A 114 12.63 -0.89 -14.24
CA TRP A 114 11.86 0.14 -13.52
C TRP A 114 11.83 -0.05 -11.99
N ALA A 115 11.91 -1.30 -11.51
CA ALA A 115 11.85 -1.61 -10.08
C ALA A 115 13.21 -1.56 -9.36
N SER A 116 14.31 -1.35 -10.08
CA SER A 116 15.64 -1.25 -9.46
C SER A 116 15.76 0.07 -8.71
N PRO A 117 15.93 0.08 -7.37
CA PRO A 117 16.07 1.31 -6.63
C PRO A 117 17.37 2.01 -7.01
N GLY A 118 17.26 3.29 -7.36
CA GLY A 118 18.41 4.14 -7.62
C GLY A 118 18.59 5.18 -6.52
N LEU A 119 18.93 6.39 -6.93
CA LEU A 119 19.15 7.49 -5.99
C LEU A 119 17.82 7.93 -5.37
N ALA A 120 17.81 8.00 -4.03
CA ALA A 120 16.68 8.51 -3.27
C ALA A 120 16.41 9.97 -3.63
N CYS A 121 15.14 10.27 -3.91
CA CYS A 121 14.73 11.60 -4.31
C CYS A 121 13.90 12.27 -3.23
N ALA A 122 14.39 13.39 -2.71
CA ALA A 122 13.69 14.13 -1.66
C ALA A 122 12.39 14.78 -2.16
N ASP A 123 12.40 15.28 -3.39
CA ASP A 123 11.25 15.93 -4.04
C ASP A 123 10.92 15.19 -5.34
N PHE A 124 10.39 13.97 -5.18
CA PHE A 124 9.78 13.23 -6.28
C PHE A 124 8.30 13.57 -6.32
N ALA A 125 7.90 14.43 -7.25
CA ALA A 125 6.54 14.96 -7.30
C ALA A 125 6.08 15.27 -8.72
N PRO A 126 4.78 15.09 -9.02
CA PRO A 126 4.11 15.73 -10.14
C PRO A 126 4.10 17.26 -10.03
N ASP A 127 4.38 17.93 -11.14
CA ASP A 127 4.16 19.36 -11.37
C ASP A 127 3.21 19.53 -12.56
N PHE A 128 1.97 19.85 -12.22
CA PHE A 128 0.88 19.98 -13.19
C PHE A 128 0.97 21.26 -14.01
N SER A 129 1.82 22.23 -13.64
CA SER A 129 2.06 23.42 -14.46
C SER A 129 3.01 23.10 -15.61
N THR A 130 4.06 22.32 -15.33
CA THR A 130 5.03 21.85 -16.33
C THR A 130 4.64 20.54 -17.01
N HIS A 131 3.50 19.97 -16.63
CA HIS A 131 2.96 18.70 -17.15
C HIS A 131 3.95 17.54 -17.04
N ASP A 132 4.70 17.50 -15.94
CA ASP A 132 5.68 16.46 -15.69
C ASP A 132 5.63 15.91 -14.27
N ILE A 133 6.31 14.80 -14.08
CA ILE A 133 6.67 14.22 -12.80
C ILE A 133 8.19 14.28 -12.78
N ALA A 134 8.78 14.83 -11.71
CA ALA A 134 10.20 15.03 -11.68
C ALA A 134 10.79 14.67 -10.34
N CYS A 135 12.04 14.21 -10.38
CA CYS A 135 12.90 14.23 -9.21
C CYS A 135 13.66 15.57 -9.17
N ARG A 136 13.30 16.44 -8.24
CA ARG A 136 13.84 17.81 -8.10
C ARG A 136 14.78 17.89 -6.90
N GLN A 137 15.95 17.28 -6.99
CA GLN A 137 16.93 17.33 -5.90
C GLN A 137 18.00 18.41 -6.16
N THR A 138 18.34 19.17 -5.10
CA THR A 138 19.41 20.18 -5.10
C THR A 138 20.60 19.78 -4.22
N ALA A 139 20.76 18.48 -3.91
CA ALA A 139 21.80 18.00 -3.01
C ALA A 139 23.20 18.07 -3.66
N PRO A 140 24.27 18.36 -2.88
CA PRO A 140 25.64 18.33 -3.37
C PRO A 140 26.00 16.96 -3.95
N GLY A 141 26.69 16.92 -5.10
CA GLY A 141 27.06 15.68 -5.80
C GLY A 141 26.05 15.20 -6.85
N PHE A 142 24.86 15.78 -6.92
CA PHE A 142 23.98 15.65 -8.08
C PHE A 142 24.40 16.66 -9.15
N PRO A 143 24.75 16.25 -10.38
CA PRO A 143 24.87 17.21 -11.46
C PRO A 143 23.51 17.86 -11.66
N PHE A 144 23.46 19.20 -11.67
CA PHE A 144 22.24 19.99 -11.95
C PHE A 144 21.52 19.56 -13.25
N ALA A 145 22.24 18.86 -14.13
CA ALA A 145 21.82 18.28 -15.39
C ALA A 145 21.04 16.95 -15.28
N ALA A 146 21.05 16.23 -14.16
CA ALA A 146 20.37 14.94 -13.99
C ALA A 146 18.95 15.09 -13.41
N ARG A 147 18.17 16.05 -13.92
CA ARG A 147 16.74 16.14 -13.59
C ARG A 147 16.02 15.04 -14.35
N HIS A 148 15.73 13.93 -13.70
CA HIS A 148 14.87 12.91 -14.31
C HIS A 148 13.44 13.43 -14.35
N ARG A 149 12.83 13.38 -15.54
CA ARG A 149 11.47 13.87 -15.78
C ARG A 149 10.70 12.83 -16.56
N TRP A 150 9.43 12.69 -16.20
CA TRP A 150 8.45 11.89 -16.90
C TRP A 150 7.25 12.77 -17.22
N SER A 151 6.51 12.48 -18.28
CA SER A 151 5.19 13.07 -18.48
C SER A 151 4.23 12.63 -17.37
N LEU A 152 3.07 13.31 -17.22
CA LEU A 152 2.00 12.84 -16.33
C LEU A 152 1.42 11.46 -16.73
N ASP A 153 1.71 11.00 -17.95
CA ASP A 153 1.40 9.64 -18.42
C ASP A 153 2.50 8.61 -18.07
N GLY A 154 3.59 9.01 -17.42
CA GLY A 154 4.68 8.14 -16.99
C GLY A 154 5.77 7.91 -18.03
N ARG A 155 5.67 8.47 -19.24
CA ARG A 155 6.75 8.36 -20.25
C ARG A 155 7.97 9.18 -19.85
N ASN A 156 9.15 8.60 -19.90
CA ASN A 156 10.41 9.27 -19.65
C ASN A 156 10.67 10.36 -20.70
N LEU A 157 11.01 11.57 -20.24
CA LEU A 157 11.29 12.74 -21.06
C LEU A 157 12.79 13.04 -21.17
N THR A 158 13.64 12.41 -20.36
CA THR A 158 15.08 12.71 -20.28
C THR A 158 15.99 11.58 -20.77
N GLY A 159 15.42 10.44 -21.17
CA GLY A 159 16.12 9.35 -21.86
C GLY A 159 17.06 8.48 -21.02
N ALA A 160 17.40 8.90 -19.79
CA ALA A 160 18.36 8.20 -18.93
C ALA A 160 17.75 7.15 -17.96
N ALA A 161 16.43 6.98 -17.96
CA ALA A 161 15.68 6.10 -17.06
C ALA A 161 14.62 5.28 -17.82
N ALA A 162 14.04 4.28 -17.17
CA ALA A 162 12.84 3.63 -17.70
C ALA A 162 11.61 4.54 -17.62
N ASP A 163 10.57 4.25 -18.41
CA ASP A 163 9.22 4.78 -18.18
C ASP A 163 8.72 4.35 -16.80
N LEU A 164 7.83 5.14 -16.20
CA LEU A 164 7.17 4.76 -14.95
C LEU A 164 6.25 3.58 -15.20
N GLN A 165 6.33 2.58 -14.33
CA GLN A 165 5.50 1.38 -14.43
C GLN A 165 4.07 1.73 -14.02
N PRO A 166 3.08 1.61 -14.93
CA PRO A 166 1.69 1.89 -14.58
C PRO A 166 1.18 0.89 -13.54
N ALA A 167 0.39 1.39 -12.61
CA ALA A 167 -0.38 0.59 -11.67
C ALA A 167 -1.84 0.53 -12.18
N PRO A 168 -2.26 -0.59 -12.80
CA PRO A 168 -3.56 -0.67 -13.42
C PRO A 168 -4.66 -0.60 -12.36
N GLY A 169 -5.71 0.17 -12.66
CA GLY A 169 -6.81 0.39 -11.73
C GLY A 169 -7.80 1.39 -12.30
N ARG A 170 -8.83 1.69 -11.51
CA ARG A 170 -9.84 2.70 -11.86
C ARG A 170 -10.45 3.31 -10.62
N GLU A 171 -10.97 4.52 -10.76
CA GLU A 171 -11.75 5.16 -9.70
C GLU A 171 -13.14 4.51 -9.60
N VAL A 172 -13.51 4.08 -8.39
CA VAL A 172 -14.83 3.53 -8.04
C VAL A 172 -15.24 4.15 -6.71
N ASN A 173 -16.37 4.85 -6.68
CA ASN A 173 -16.91 5.48 -5.45
C ASN A 173 -15.90 6.35 -4.67
N GLY A 174 -14.99 7.01 -5.38
CA GLY A 174 -13.96 7.87 -4.79
C GLY A 174 -12.74 7.13 -4.26
N ASP A 175 -12.58 5.85 -4.57
CA ASP A 175 -11.38 5.06 -4.30
C ASP A 175 -10.75 4.63 -5.62
N PHE A 176 -9.43 4.76 -5.76
CA PHE A 176 -8.70 4.16 -6.86
C PHE A 176 -8.48 2.69 -6.52
N VAL A 177 -9.23 1.81 -7.17
CA VAL A 177 -9.19 0.37 -6.95
C VAL A 177 -8.21 -0.25 -7.94
N LEU A 178 -7.19 -0.93 -7.42
CA LEU A 178 -6.19 -1.61 -8.23
C LEU A 178 -6.81 -2.82 -8.93
N ALA A 179 -6.45 -3.00 -10.19
CA ALA A 179 -6.82 -4.16 -10.99
C ALA A 179 -5.74 -5.24 -10.85
N PRO A 180 -6.11 -6.53 -10.83
CA PRO A 180 -5.15 -7.60 -10.88
C PRO A 180 -4.39 -7.55 -12.22
N VAL A 181 -3.09 -7.79 -12.17
CA VAL A 181 -2.24 -7.88 -13.36
C VAL A 181 -2.32 -9.31 -13.89
N GLN A 182 -2.51 -9.46 -15.20
CA GLN A 182 -2.41 -10.76 -15.84
C GLN A 182 -0.96 -11.25 -15.75
N ARG A 183 -0.74 -12.32 -14.99
CA ARG A 183 0.56 -12.93 -14.74
C ARG A 183 0.61 -14.31 -15.37
N PRO A 184 1.31 -14.48 -16.51
CA PRO A 184 1.48 -15.79 -17.14
C PRO A 184 2.25 -16.77 -16.26
N ASP A 185 3.07 -16.26 -15.33
CA ASP A 185 3.90 -17.01 -14.38
C ASP A 185 3.13 -17.68 -13.24
N LEU A 186 1.84 -17.37 -13.07
CA LEU A 186 0.99 -17.91 -12.01
C LEU A 186 -0.09 -18.89 -12.54
N GLN A 187 -0.02 -19.27 -13.82
CA GLN A 187 -0.91 -20.26 -14.44
C GLN A 187 -0.37 -21.69 -14.32
#